data_AF-A0A6J1B1M4-F1
#
_entry.id   AF-A0A6J1B1M4-F1
#
_cell.length_a   1.000
_cell.length_b   1.000
_cell.length_c   1.000
_cell.angle_alpha   90.00
_cell.angle_beta   90.00
_cell.angle_gamma   90.00
#
_symmetry.space_group_name_H-M   'P 1'
#
loop_
_entity.id
_entity.type
_entity.pdbx_description
1 polymer ?
#
loop_
_entity_poly.entity_id
_entity_poly.type
_entity_poly.pdbx_seq_one_letter_code
_entity_poly.pdbx_strand_id
1 'polypeptide(L)'
;MSRACFSKKAANDPIAPSRGIPWEDIRENPNCMLIVTPKGGHLGWVAGAEAPLGAPWTDSVVMDFLEHLERGASKTTGFSCDLEAVRHSSEGLHHMEV
;
A
#
# COMPACT_ATOMS: atom_id res chain seq x y z
N MET A 1 16.69 -1.04 6.72
CA MET A 1 15.30 -1.51 6.53
C MET A 1 14.48 -0.36 5.97
N SER A 2 13.86 -0.55 4.80
CA SER A 2 12.96 0.46 4.20
C SER A 2 11.70 0.58 5.06
N ARG A 3 11.26 1.81 5.35
CA ARG A 3 10.08 2.08 6.18
C ARG A 3 8.81 1.61 5.46
N ALA A 4 7.90 1.00 6.20
CA ALA A 4 6.56 0.71 5.69
C ALA A 4 5.78 2.00 5.42
N CYS A 5 5.05 2.02 4.31
CA CYS A 5 4.24 3.16 3.89
C CYS A 5 2.88 2.66 3.38
N PHE A 6 1.81 3.33 3.79
CA PHE A 6 0.49 3.18 3.17
C PHE A 6 -0.02 4.57 2.79
N SER A 7 -0.42 4.74 1.54
CA SER A 7 -0.91 6.01 1.01
C SER A 7 -2.17 5.81 0.18
N LYS A 8 -3.18 6.64 0.44
CA LYS A 8 -4.39 6.74 -0.39
C LYS A 8 -4.45 8.10 -1.07
N LYS A 9 -4.79 8.12 -2.35
CA LYS A 9 -4.98 9.33 -3.16
C LYS A 9 -6.27 9.24 -3.96
N ALA A 10 -6.88 10.39 -4.24
CA ALA A 10 -7.94 10.52 -5.22
C ALA A 10 -7.42 11.38 -6.38
N ALA A 11 -7.65 10.97 -7.62
CA ALA A 11 -7.18 11.71 -8.80
C ALA A 11 -7.77 13.12 -8.90
N ASN A 12 -8.95 13.34 -8.31
CA ASN A 12 -9.62 14.63 -8.22
C ASN A 12 -9.42 15.35 -6.87
N ASP A 13 -8.40 14.99 -6.07
CA ASP A 13 -8.08 15.70 -4.82
C ASP A 13 -7.52 17.11 -5.11
N PRO A 14 -8.21 18.19 -4.70
CA PRO A 14 -7.76 19.55 -4.95
C PRO A 14 -6.60 19.99 -4.04
N ILE A 15 -6.36 19.29 -2.93
CA ILE A 15 -5.34 19.63 -1.92
C ILE A 15 -4.07 18.83 -2.17
N ALA A 16 -4.17 17.55 -2.51
CA ALA A 16 -3.04 16.67 -2.79
C ALA A 16 -3.10 16.10 -4.22
N PRO A 17 -2.83 16.93 -5.25
CA PRO A 17 -2.98 16.52 -6.65
C PRO A 17 -1.98 15.42 -7.05
N SER A 18 -2.32 14.63 -8.07
CA SER A 18 -1.51 13.49 -8.52
C SER A 18 -0.07 13.82 -8.91
N ARG A 19 0.18 15.07 -9.33
CA ARG A 19 1.54 15.57 -9.61
C ARG A 19 2.47 15.59 -8.40
N GLY A 20 1.93 15.49 -7.19
CA GLY A 20 2.69 15.44 -5.94
C GLY A 20 2.92 14.03 -5.40
N ILE A 21 2.54 12.98 -6.16
CA ILE A 21 2.81 11.60 -5.78
C ILE A 21 4.29 11.30 -6.10
N PRO A 22 5.10 10.86 -5.11
CA PRO A 22 6.50 10.50 -5.33
C PRO A 22 6.60 9.07 -5.91
N TRP A 23 6.35 8.93 -7.21
CA TRP A 23 6.27 7.63 -7.88
C TRP A 23 7.56 6.82 -7.79
N GLU A 24 8.71 7.48 -7.92
CA GLU A 24 10.01 6.86 -7.84
C GLU A 24 10.26 6.24 -6.46
N ASP A 25 10.04 7.00 -5.38
CA ASP A 25 10.22 6.54 -4.00
C ASP A 25 9.30 5.36 -3.66
N ILE A 26 8.05 5.40 -4.16
CA ILE A 26 7.07 4.32 -3.95
C ILE A 26 7.52 3.06 -4.69
N ARG A 27 8.00 3.19 -5.93
CA ARG A 27 8.46 2.05 -6.74
C ARG A 27 9.71 1.40 -6.17
N GLU A 28 10.59 2.17 -5.54
CA GLU A 28 11.82 1.66 -4.93
C GLU A 28 11.58 0.97 -3.58
N ASN A 29 10.43 1.21 -2.93
CA ASN A 29 10.12 0.65 -1.61
C ASN A 29 9.08 -0.48 -1.69
N PRO A 30 9.49 -1.77 -1.60
CA PRO A 30 8.56 -2.89 -1.67
C PRO A 30 7.59 -2.96 -0.47
N ASN A 31 7.86 -2.20 0.60
CA ASN A 31 6.97 -2.09 1.75
C ASN A 31 6.07 -0.85 1.67
N CYS A 32 5.85 -0.27 0.48
CA CYS A 32 4.98 0.89 0.28
C CYS A 32 3.81 0.51 -0.63
N MET A 33 2.60 0.80 -0.18
CA MET A 33 1.37 0.60 -0.94
C MET A 33 0.72 1.95 -1.25
N LEU A 34 0.41 2.19 -2.52
CA LEU A 34 -0.34 3.35 -2.98
C LEU A 34 -1.66 2.89 -3.62
N ILE A 35 -2.77 3.44 -3.13
CA ILE A 35 -4.09 3.26 -3.74
C ILE A 35 -4.54 4.59 -4.34
N VAL A 36 -4.86 4.59 -5.64
CA VAL A 36 -5.38 5.77 -6.35
C VAL A 36 -6.81 5.49 -6.78
N THR A 37 -7.76 6.26 -6.25
CA THR A 37 -9.15 6.22 -6.70
C THR A 37 -9.38 7.26 -7.80
N PRO A 38 -10.19 6.99 -8.83
CA PRO A 38 -10.50 7.98 -9.87
C PRO A 38 -11.20 9.24 -9.31
N LYS A 39 -12.00 9.07 -8.24
CA LYS A 39 -12.78 10.12 -7.59
C LYS A 39 -12.78 9.96 -6.07
N GLY A 40 -13.32 10.96 -5.37
CA GLY A 40 -13.51 10.99 -3.92
C GLY A 40 -12.98 12.25 -3.24
N GLY A 41 -12.12 13.02 -3.91
CA GLY A 41 -11.50 14.21 -3.35
C GLY A 41 -10.64 13.90 -2.12
N HIS A 42 -10.30 14.95 -1.36
CA HIS A 42 -9.41 14.85 -0.20
C HIS A 42 -9.96 13.94 0.91
N LEU A 43 -11.26 14.02 1.17
CA LEU A 43 -11.94 13.29 2.25
C LEU A 43 -12.64 12.01 1.80
N GLY A 44 -12.50 11.59 0.55
CA GLY A 44 -13.17 10.41 0.01
C GLY A 44 -12.67 9.06 0.55
N TRP A 45 -11.97 9.06 1.68
CA TRP A 45 -11.64 7.86 2.45
C TRP A 45 -12.74 7.52 3.46
N VAL A 46 -13.50 8.53 3.91
CA VAL A 46 -14.68 8.33 4.77
C VAL A 46 -15.88 8.02 3.87
N ALA A 47 -16.38 6.79 3.92
CA ALA A 47 -17.49 6.34 3.09
C ALA A 47 -18.31 5.26 3.80
N GLY A 48 -19.61 5.48 3.98
CA GLY A 48 -20.50 4.52 4.61
C GLY A 48 -21.62 5.18 5.40
N ALA A 49 -22.39 4.37 6.12
CA ALA A 49 -23.54 4.85 6.91
C ALA A 49 -23.13 5.84 8.03
N GLU A 50 -21.92 5.68 8.58
CA GLU A 50 -21.39 6.51 9.67
C GLU A 50 -20.60 7.74 9.16
N ALA A 51 -20.55 7.97 7.84
CA ALA A 51 -19.89 9.14 7.28
C ALA A 51 -20.66 10.43 7.65
N PRO A 52 -19.97 11.56 7.92
CA PRO A 52 -18.53 11.78 7.78
C PRO A 52 -17.71 11.51 9.06
N LEU A 53 -18.31 10.99 10.12
CA LEU A 53 -17.64 10.82 11.42
C LEU A 53 -16.98 9.44 11.59
N GLY A 54 -17.29 8.48 10.74
CA GLY A 54 -16.75 7.11 10.77
C GLY A 54 -16.88 6.37 9.44
N ALA A 55 -16.62 5.07 9.47
CA ALA A 55 -16.57 4.17 8.30
C ALA A 55 -15.52 4.58 7.22
N PRO A 56 -14.24 4.67 7.56
CA PRO A 56 -13.19 4.70 6.54
C PRO A 56 -13.15 3.37 5.77
N TRP A 57 -13.30 3.42 4.45
CA TRP A 57 -13.33 2.20 3.64
C TRP A 57 -11.96 1.51 3.56
N THR A 58 -10.88 2.24 3.87
CA THR A 58 -9.51 1.74 3.82
C THR A 58 -9.15 0.81 4.96
N ASP A 59 -9.97 0.71 6.02
CA ASP A 59 -9.60 -0.01 7.24
C ASP A 59 -9.20 -1.46 6.99
N SER A 60 -10.03 -2.22 6.25
CA SER A 60 -9.70 -3.62 5.94
C SER A 60 -8.38 -3.74 5.18
N VAL A 61 -8.17 -2.88 4.18
CA VAL A 61 -6.96 -2.88 3.34
C VAL A 61 -5.71 -2.52 4.14
N VAL A 62 -5.81 -1.56 5.07
CA VAL A 62 -4.71 -1.18 5.96
C VAL A 62 -4.37 -2.34 6.89
N MET A 63 -5.38 -3.00 7.47
CA MET A 63 -5.16 -4.14 8.36
C MET A 63 -4.51 -5.31 7.62
N ASP A 64 -4.97 -5.64 6.41
CA ASP A 64 -4.37 -6.67 5.54
C ASP A 64 -2.91 -6.35 5.21
N PHE A 65 -2.63 -5.08 4.89
CA PHE A 65 -1.27 -4.62 4.61
C PHE A 65 -0.34 -4.76 5.82
N LEU A 66 -0.80 -4.38 7.02
CA LEU A 66 -0.02 -4.51 8.25
C LEU A 66 0.23 -5.97 8.60
N GLU A 67 -0.77 -6.84 8.45
CA GLU A 67 -0.62 -8.27 8.70
C GLU A 67 0.38 -8.90 7.71
N HIS A 68 0.35 -8.50 6.44
CA HIS A 68 1.33 -8.93 5.45
C HIS A 68 2.77 -8.56 5.86
N LEU A 69 2.98 -7.32 6.30
CA LEU A 69 4.30 -6.85 6.76
C LEU A 69 4.79 -7.62 7.99
N GLU A 70 3.91 -7.86 8.96
CA GLU A 70 4.23 -8.64 10.16
C GLU A 70 4.67 -10.06 9.79
N ARG A 71 3.89 -10.75 8.95
CA ARG A 71 4.20 -12.11 8.48
C ARG A 71 5.51 -12.16 7.69
N GLY A 72 5.80 -11.14 6.87
CA GLY A 72 7.06 -11.02 6.13
C GLY A 72 8.27 -10.82 7.05
N ALA A 73 8.12 -10.03 8.11
CA ALA A 73 9.15 -9.84 9.12
C ALA A 73 9.44 -11.14 9.89
N SER A 74 8.40 -11.92 10.24
CA SER A 74 8.57 -13.21 10.92
C SER A 74 9.30 -14.25 10.06
N LYS A 75 9.07 -14.28 8.74
CA LYS A 75 9.76 -15.23 7.83
C LYS A 75 11.26 -14.94 7.71
N THR A 76 11.66 -13.67 7.75
CA THR A 76 13.06 -13.25 7.59
C THR A 76 13.93 -13.64 8.79
N THR A 77 13.34 -13.82 9.96
CA THR A 77 14.06 -14.15 11.20
C THR A 77 14.31 -15.67 11.37
N GLY A 78 13.80 -16.52 10.48
CA GLY A 78 13.73 -17.97 10.68
C GLY A 78 14.61 -18.87 9.80
N PHE A 79 15.40 -18.32 8.86
CA PHE A 79 16.22 -19.15 7.95
C PHE A 79 17.69 -18.70 7.97
N SER A 80 18.43 -19.22 8.96
CA SER A 80 19.89 -19.36 8.87
C SER A 80 20.20 -20.85 8.68
N CYS A 81 20.07 -21.33 7.45
CA CYS A 81 20.73 -22.55 6.99
C CYS A 81 21.21 -22.29 5.56
N ASP A 82 22.52 -22.32 5.37
CA ASP A 82 23.19 -22.21 4.08
C ASP A 82 22.61 -23.19 3.05
N LEU A 83 22.26 -22.71 1.85
CA LEU A 83 22.84 -23.23 0.62
C LEU A 83 22.53 -22.35 -0.60
N GLU A 84 23.57 -22.17 -1.39
CA GLU A 84 23.67 -21.55 -2.70
C GLU A 84 22.61 -21.97 -3.74
N ALA A 85 22.29 -20.97 -4.59
CA ALA A 85 22.07 -21.06 -6.04
C ALA A 85 20.64 -21.19 -6.62
N VAL A 86 20.41 -20.27 -7.58
CA VAL A 86 19.66 -20.39 -8.85
C VAL A 86 18.30 -19.67 -8.99
N ARG A 87 18.40 -18.46 -9.57
CA ARG A 87 17.63 -17.84 -10.69
C ARG A 87 16.14 -17.51 -10.57
N HIS A 88 15.89 -16.19 -10.61
CA HIS A 88 14.93 -15.44 -11.46
C HIS A 88 13.64 -16.14 -11.93
N SER A 89 12.50 -15.60 -11.50
CA SER A 89 11.51 -15.05 -12.44
C SER A 89 10.63 -14.01 -11.73
N SER A 90 10.43 -12.87 -12.39
CA SER A 90 9.69 -11.70 -11.92
C SER A 90 8.27 -11.79 -12.45
N GLU A 91 7.27 -11.92 -11.58
CA GLU A 91 5.86 -11.68 -11.93
C GLU A 91 5.09 -11.16 -10.69
N GLY A 92 4.28 -10.11 -10.89
CA GLY A 92 3.26 -9.69 -9.92
C GLY A 92 3.22 -8.20 -9.61
N LEU A 93 3.02 -7.33 -10.62
CA LEU A 93 2.49 -5.98 -10.36
C LEU A 93 1.01 -6.14 -9.99
N HIS A 94 0.69 -6.12 -8.70
CA HIS A 94 -0.70 -6.16 -8.22
C HIS A 94 -1.34 -4.78 -8.46
N HIS A 95 -1.83 -4.56 -9.67
CA HIS A 95 -2.71 -3.45 -9.99
C HIS A 95 -4.16 -3.90 -9.69
N MET A 96 -4.70 -3.48 -8.54
CA MET A 96 -6.13 -3.54 -8.27
C MET A 96 -6.74 -2.18 -8.59
N GLU A 97 -7.56 -2.15 -9.63
CA GLU A 97 -8.48 -1.06 -9.92
C GLU A 97 -9.79 -1.30 -9.15
N VAL A 98 -10.27 -0.26 -8.46
CA VAL A 98 -11.56 -0.24 -7.72
C VAL A 98 -12.58 0.53 -8.54
#